data_AF-E4X9E6-F1
#
_entry.id   AF-E4X9E6-F1
#
_cell.length_a   1.000
_cell.length_b   1.000
_cell.length_c   1.000
_cell.angle_alpha   90.00
_cell.angle_beta   90.00
_cell.angle_gamma   90.00
#
_symmetry.space_group_name_H-M   'P 1'
#
loop_
_entity.id
_entity.type
_entity.pdbx_description
1 polymer ?
#
loop_
_entity_poly.entity_id
_entity_poly.type
_entity_poly.pdbx_seq_one_letter_code
_entity_poly.pdbx_strand_id
1 'polypeptide(L)'
;MAPLPVQDDGKNSEYGETVQVLGGVKAPFGDFNETVEIKRVIENTETKSIYSGESADENESSEGYNSSDGFQRSTSERVVVDWETLFEAAPATPEGMQRSKSIVEFQQLMRQDAQAALRTELDKLIDAADESDKEFFNNEFSAFANLFERFLQERGPSVEWDKIRPPREGMIKPYSDMVSACPKGQEKAFLDKLVVIKLNGGLGTSMGCTGPKSMISVRSGLNFLDLTVQQIEHLNKTYQTNVPLVLMNSFNTEEDTKKILRKYNNCQVDIKMFNQHRFPRINKETLLPVATKDPYTPKDGWYPPGHGDFYGALYDSGLIEEFKKQGKEIIFLSNIDNLGATVDMNILAHMSTNTENEYCMEVTDKTRADVKGGTLIDYEGKARLLEIAQVPKEHVDEFKSVSKFKIFNTNNLWMRLDAVDRLCKNGKIEDMEIIINEKSLSNGTNVIQLETASGAAIKNFDNAIGVNVPRSRFLPVKKTSDLMLVMSNLYELKSGSLVMSSKRQFKTTPLVKLGDEHFKKVAKYLSRFKTIPDMLEADHLTVSGDVSFGKDVSLKGTVIIIANHGDRIDIPSGAVLENKIVSGNLRILDH
;
A
#
# COMPACT_ATOMS: atom_id res chain seq x y z
N MET A 1 50.42 9.59 39.16
CA MET A 1 51.82 9.16 38.88
C MET A 1 51.77 8.10 37.80
N ALA A 2 52.67 8.21 36.84
CA ALA A 2 52.72 7.49 35.56
C ALA A 2 53.40 6.09 35.72
N PRO A 3 53.85 5.37 34.66
CA PRO A 3 53.06 4.34 33.96
C PRO A 3 53.87 3.04 33.58
N LEU A 4 53.20 2.06 32.93
CA LEU A 4 53.72 1.04 31.97
C LEU A 4 54.73 -0.04 32.48
N PRO A 5 54.97 -1.20 31.78
CA PRO A 5 54.93 -1.48 30.31
C PRO A 5 54.12 -2.72 29.88
N VAL A 6 53.49 -2.75 28.69
CA VAL A 6 53.98 -3.25 27.38
C VAL A 6 54.91 -4.47 27.45
N GLN A 7 54.41 -5.63 27.02
CA GLN A 7 55.20 -6.62 26.32
C GLN A 7 54.37 -7.23 25.19
N ASP A 8 54.97 -7.12 24.01
CA ASP A 8 54.60 -7.62 22.70
C ASP A 8 55.18 -9.05 22.58
N ASP A 9 54.39 -10.01 22.13
CA ASP A 9 54.90 -11.30 21.64
C ASP A 9 53.87 -11.89 20.67
N GLY A 10 54.14 -11.70 19.39
CA GLY A 10 53.43 -12.35 18.31
C GLY A 10 53.66 -13.86 18.31
N LYS A 11 52.60 -14.62 18.07
CA LYS A 11 52.67 -15.98 17.51
C LYS A 11 51.41 -16.24 16.67
N ASN A 12 51.66 -16.43 15.38
CA ASN A 12 50.75 -17.07 14.44
C ASN A 12 50.20 -18.37 15.04
N SER A 13 48.88 -18.51 15.10
CA SER A 13 48.22 -19.80 15.24
C SER A 13 47.24 -19.98 14.10
N GLU A 14 47.64 -20.82 13.15
CA GLU A 14 46.81 -21.44 12.12
C GLU A 14 45.55 -22.04 12.78
N TYR A 15 44.37 -21.53 12.43
CA TYR A 15 43.13 -22.24 12.68
C TYR A 15 42.84 -23.11 11.45
N GLY A 16 43.14 -24.40 11.58
CA GLY A 16 42.83 -25.41 10.58
C GLY A 16 41.32 -25.54 10.38
N GLU A 17 40.88 -25.30 9.14
CA GLU A 17 39.57 -25.70 8.67
C GLU A 17 39.48 -27.22 8.67
N THR A 18 38.58 -27.76 9.51
CA THR A 18 38.28 -29.19 9.50
C THR A 18 37.20 -29.44 8.46
N VAL A 19 37.61 -29.86 7.27
CA VAL A 19 36.71 -30.36 6.22
C VAL A 19 36.13 -31.70 6.67
N GLN A 20 34.82 -31.77 6.94
CA GLN A 20 34.13 -33.06 7.04
C GLN A 20 33.62 -33.49 5.67
N VAL A 21 34.32 -34.46 5.09
CA VAL A 21 33.88 -35.24 3.93
C VAL A 21 33.06 -36.42 4.43
N LEU A 22 31.77 -36.48 4.09
CA LEU A 22 30.98 -37.72 4.18
C LEU A 22 31.27 -38.55 2.93
N GLY A 23 32.04 -39.63 3.08
CA GLY A 23 32.27 -40.62 2.01
C GLY A 23 31.03 -41.51 1.78
N GLY A 24 30.80 -42.10 0.61
CA GLY A 24 31.51 -42.02 -0.65
C GLY A 24 30.90 -42.97 -1.68
N VAL A 25 30.97 -42.62 -2.97
CA VAL A 25 31.12 -43.53 -4.13
C VAL A 25 31.89 -42.75 -5.19
N LYS A 26 32.99 -43.32 -5.69
CA LYS A 26 33.87 -42.74 -6.73
C LYS A 26 33.32 -43.00 -8.13
N ALA A 27 33.29 -41.97 -8.99
CA ALA A 27 33.72 -42.02 -10.40
C ALA A 27 34.03 -40.59 -10.88
N PRO A 28 35.00 -40.40 -11.80
CA PRO A 28 35.80 -39.19 -11.93
C PRO A 28 35.18 -38.17 -12.91
N PHE A 29 35.53 -36.88 -12.78
CA PHE A 29 36.04 -36.03 -13.86
C PHE A 29 36.08 -34.55 -13.42
N GLY A 30 37.27 -33.94 -13.52
CA GLY A 30 37.47 -32.53 -13.86
C GLY A 30 37.61 -31.53 -12.71
N ASP A 31 38.84 -31.29 -12.28
CA ASP A 31 39.24 -30.12 -11.47
C ASP A 31 38.94 -28.81 -12.22
N PHE A 32 38.21 -27.89 -11.59
CA PHE A 32 38.29 -26.45 -11.87
C PHE A 32 38.28 -25.70 -10.54
N ASN A 33 39.48 -25.35 -10.09
CA ASN A 33 39.74 -24.38 -9.02
C ASN A 33 39.60 -22.97 -9.60
N GLU A 34 38.54 -22.24 -9.29
CA GLU A 34 38.55 -20.77 -9.32
C GLU A 34 37.78 -20.21 -8.13
N THR A 35 38.55 -19.75 -7.14
CA THR A 35 38.09 -18.94 -6.02
C THR A 35 37.78 -17.54 -6.54
N VAL A 36 36.51 -17.21 -6.76
CA VAL A 36 36.11 -15.83 -7.12
C VAL A 36 35.87 -15.04 -5.84
N GLU A 37 36.75 -14.06 -5.59
CA GLU A 37 36.62 -13.06 -4.53
C GLU A 37 35.27 -12.34 -4.61
N ILE A 38 34.53 -12.40 -3.50
CA ILE A 38 33.26 -11.69 -3.25
C ILE A 38 33.57 -10.20 -3.08
N LYS A 39 33.85 -9.50 -4.17
CA LYS A 39 33.86 -8.02 -4.20
C LYS A 39 33.40 -7.40 -5.53
N ARG A 40 33.07 -8.20 -6.56
CA ARG A 40 32.74 -7.68 -7.89
C ARG A 40 31.40 -8.09 -8.51
N VAL A 41 30.54 -8.79 -7.76
CA VAL A 41 29.21 -9.23 -8.25
C VAL A 41 28.10 -8.20 -7.98
N ILE A 42 28.40 -7.10 -7.30
CA ILE A 42 27.43 -6.02 -7.03
C ILE A 42 27.36 -4.98 -8.18
N GLU A 43 28.24 -5.03 -9.18
CA GLU A 43 28.36 -3.97 -10.21
C GLU A 43 27.92 -4.34 -11.64
N ASN A 44 27.46 -5.56 -11.95
CA ASN A 44 27.25 -5.97 -13.36
C ASN A 44 25.91 -6.64 -13.71
N THR A 45 24.83 -6.32 -13.01
CA THR A 45 23.47 -6.73 -13.41
C THR A 45 22.53 -5.54 -13.65
N GLU A 46 23.00 -4.54 -14.41
CA GLU A 46 22.12 -3.66 -15.18
C GLU A 46 22.72 -3.38 -16.57
N THR A 47 21.85 -3.37 -17.58
CA THR A 47 22.05 -2.93 -18.99
C THR A 47 22.74 -3.87 -19.98
N LYS A 48 21.91 -4.63 -20.73
CA LYS A 48 21.94 -4.66 -22.20
C LYS A 48 20.66 -5.31 -22.74
N SER A 49 19.67 -4.46 -23.01
CA SER A 49 18.63 -4.72 -24.00
C SER A 49 19.25 -4.48 -25.37
N ILE A 50 19.32 -5.51 -26.21
CA ILE A 50 19.74 -5.38 -27.61
C ILE A 50 18.48 -5.41 -28.45
N TYR A 51 18.14 -4.24 -28.99
CA TYR A 51 17.33 -4.11 -30.20
C TYR A 51 18.18 -4.57 -31.39
N SER A 52 17.68 -5.55 -32.14
CA SER A 52 17.92 -5.67 -33.59
C SER A 52 16.82 -6.53 -34.18
N GLY A 53 15.93 -5.91 -34.94
CA GLY A 53 14.99 -6.62 -35.80
C GLY A 53 15.67 -7.03 -37.10
N GLU A 54 15.29 -8.19 -37.62
CA GLU A 54 15.21 -8.43 -39.05
C GLU A 54 14.24 -9.58 -39.32
N SER A 55 13.42 -9.36 -40.34
CA SER A 55 12.31 -10.16 -40.85
C SER A 55 12.74 -11.45 -41.55
N ALA A 56 11.97 -12.52 -41.39
CA ALA A 56 11.68 -13.47 -42.46
C ALA A 56 10.42 -14.28 -42.15
N ASP A 57 9.48 -14.25 -43.10
CA ASP A 57 8.31 -15.12 -43.20
C ASP A 57 8.70 -16.61 -43.24
N GLU A 58 7.88 -17.48 -42.65
CA GLU A 58 7.33 -18.66 -43.33
C GLU A 58 6.24 -19.34 -42.50
N ASN A 59 5.15 -19.68 -43.19
CA ASN A 59 4.00 -20.44 -42.72
C ASN A 59 4.39 -21.87 -42.31
N GLU A 60 3.80 -22.40 -41.23
CA GLU A 60 3.04 -23.66 -41.31
C GLU A 60 2.23 -23.96 -40.04
N SER A 61 1.07 -24.54 -40.30
CA SER A 61 -0.04 -24.88 -39.42
C SER A 61 0.23 -26.06 -38.47
N SER A 62 -0.20 -25.95 -37.20
CA SER A 62 -0.83 -27.07 -36.48
C SER A 62 -1.51 -26.61 -35.19
N GLU A 63 -2.77 -27.03 -35.04
CA GLU A 63 -3.64 -26.87 -33.88
C GLU A 63 -3.06 -27.48 -32.60
N GLY A 64 -3.28 -26.84 -31.45
CA GLY A 64 -2.97 -27.42 -30.14
C GLY A 64 -3.19 -26.44 -28.99
N TYR A 65 -4.28 -26.65 -28.26
CA TYR A 65 -4.68 -25.96 -27.02
C TYR A 65 -3.51 -25.69 -26.06
N ASN A 66 -3.37 -24.43 -25.61
CA ASN A 66 -2.79 -24.08 -24.29
C ASN A 66 -3.17 -22.64 -23.91
N SER A 67 -4.19 -22.49 -23.05
CA SER A 67 -4.48 -21.24 -22.35
C SER A 67 -3.46 -21.05 -21.23
N SER A 68 -2.51 -20.13 -21.45
CA SER A 68 -1.56 -19.67 -20.45
C SER A 68 -1.76 -18.16 -20.24
N ASP A 69 -2.46 -17.81 -19.16
CA ASP A 69 -2.62 -16.43 -18.68
C ASP A 69 -1.29 -15.89 -18.16
N GLY A 70 -0.49 -15.35 -19.08
CA GLY A 70 0.67 -14.53 -18.79
C GLY A 70 0.25 -13.09 -18.49
N PHE A 71 0.00 -12.77 -17.21
CA PHE A 71 -0.09 -11.38 -16.76
C PHE A 71 1.30 -10.73 -16.84
N GLN A 72 1.65 -10.17 -18.00
CA GLN A 72 2.77 -9.24 -18.10
C GLN A 72 2.44 -7.99 -17.27
N ARG A 73 3.30 -7.70 -16.29
CA ARG A 73 3.35 -6.39 -15.63
C ARG A 73 3.68 -5.36 -16.70
N SER A 74 2.71 -4.54 -17.10
CA SER A 74 3.04 -3.27 -17.74
C SER A 74 3.71 -2.38 -16.69
N THR A 75 4.90 -1.93 -17.01
CA THR A 75 5.52 -0.74 -16.44
C THR A 75 4.51 0.39 -16.54
N SER A 76 4.18 1.03 -15.41
CA SER A 76 3.38 2.24 -15.37
C SER A 76 4.20 3.41 -15.92
N GLU A 77 4.45 3.41 -17.23
CA GLU A 77 4.71 4.63 -17.95
C GLU A 77 3.38 5.32 -18.14
N ARG A 78 3.22 6.50 -17.53
CA ARG A 78 2.13 7.38 -17.92
C ARG A 78 2.58 8.39 -18.95
N VAL A 79 1.91 8.28 -20.08
CA VAL A 79 1.65 9.34 -21.03
C VAL A 79 0.87 10.43 -20.28
N VAL A 80 1.36 11.67 -20.34
CA VAL A 80 0.56 12.85 -20.00
C VAL A 80 -0.74 12.71 -20.79
N VAL A 81 -1.92 12.94 -20.21
CA VAL A 81 -3.14 12.97 -21.01
C VAL A 81 -2.94 14.08 -22.04
N ASP A 82 -2.56 13.67 -23.24
CA ASP A 82 -2.50 14.56 -24.37
C ASP A 82 -3.95 14.66 -24.85
N TRP A 83 -4.62 15.70 -24.35
CA TRP A 83 -5.96 16.04 -24.78
C TRP A 83 -6.05 16.20 -26.31
N GLU A 84 -4.93 16.42 -27.01
CA GLU A 84 -4.87 16.40 -28.47
C GLU A 84 -5.12 14.98 -29.02
N THR A 85 -4.55 13.93 -28.43
CA THR A 85 -4.77 12.53 -28.88
C THR A 85 -6.15 11.95 -28.61
N LEU A 86 -6.89 12.44 -27.59
CA LEU A 86 -8.25 11.97 -27.30
C LEU A 86 -9.33 12.67 -28.12
N PHE A 87 -9.05 13.87 -28.66
CA PHE A 87 -10.04 14.74 -29.30
C PHE A 87 -9.70 15.16 -30.74
N GLU A 88 -8.59 14.72 -31.33
CA GLU A 88 -8.31 14.94 -32.76
C GLU A 88 -8.08 13.65 -33.55
N ALA A 89 -8.83 13.54 -34.65
CA ALA A 89 -8.50 12.77 -35.84
C ALA A 89 -7.59 13.58 -36.80
N ALA A 90 -6.66 14.41 -36.28
CA ALA A 90 -5.81 15.26 -37.10
C ALA A 90 -4.33 15.18 -36.67
N PRO A 91 -3.38 15.20 -37.63
CA PRO A 91 -1.96 15.04 -37.34
C PRO A 91 -1.34 16.30 -36.74
N ALA A 92 -0.33 16.10 -35.89
CA ALA A 92 0.39 17.13 -35.14
C ALA A 92 0.86 18.32 -36.02
N THR A 93 0.60 19.54 -35.55
CA THR A 93 1.13 20.77 -36.16
C THR A 93 2.41 21.24 -35.45
N PRO A 94 3.38 21.85 -36.16
CA PRO A 94 4.68 22.24 -35.60
C PRO A 94 4.61 23.43 -34.62
N GLU A 95 5.54 23.47 -33.67
CA GLU A 95 5.67 24.50 -32.64
C GLU A 95 5.75 25.93 -33.22
N GLY A 96 4.83 26.80 -32.79
CA GLY A 96 4.82 28.22 -33.15
C GLY A 96 3.44 28.85 -33.42
N MET A 97 2.36 28.07 -33.47
CA MET A 97 1.01 28.60 -33.65
C MET A 97 0.32 28.83 -32.30
N GLN A 98 -0.02 30.08 -31.98
CA GLN A 98 -1.03 30.37 -30.95
C GLN A 98 -2.29 29.58 -31.29
N ARG A 99 -2.68 28.62 -30.45
CA ARG A 99 -3.93 27.86 -30.60
C ARG A 99 -5.06 28.86 -30.89
N SER A 100 -5.69 28.74 -32.05
CA SER A 100 -6.78 29.64 -32.44
C SER A 100 -7.89 29.53 -31.40
N LYS A 101 -8.48 30.67 -31.01
CA LYS A 101 -9.60 30.72 -30.03
C LYS A 101 -10.71 29.70 -30.35
N SER A 102 -10.92 29.43 -31.65
CA SER A 102 -11.88 28.45 -32.15
C SER A 102 -11.60 27.00 -31.73
N ILE A 103 -10.33 26.56 -31.63
CA ILE A 103 -10.00 25.20 -31.18
C ILE A 103 -10.27 25.04 -29.68
N VAL A 104 -9.95 26.07 -28.90
CA VAL A 104 -10.20 26.07 -27.45
C VAL A 104 -11.71 26.08 -27.15
N GLU A 105 -12.49 26.88 -27.91
CA GLU A 105 -13.95 26.90 -27.82
C GLU A 105 -14.57 25.56 -28.25
N PHE A 106 -14.08 24.94 -29.33
CA PHE A 106 -14.53 23.62 -29.78
C PHE A 106 -14.26 22.52 -28.74
N GLN A 107 -13.05 22.47 -28.18
CA GLN A 107 -12.70 21.53 -27.11
C GLN A 107 -13.54 21.74 -25.84
N GLN A 108 -13.93 22.99 -25.54
CA GLN A 108 -14.80 23.28 -24.41
C GLN A 108 -16.24 22.80 -24.64
N LEU A 109 -16.77 22.96 -25.85
CA LEU A 109 -18.07 22.41 -26.24
C LEU A 109 -18.09 20.88 -26.14
N MET A 110 -17.06 20.20 -26.68
CA MET A 110 -16.94 18.74 -26.60
C MET A 110 -16.93 18.21 -25.15
N ARG A 111 -16.33 18.95 -24.21
CA ARG A 111 -16.35 18.60 -22.78
C ARG A 111 -17.72 18.76 -22.17
N GLN A 112 -18.44 19.82 -22.52
CA GLN A 112 -19.81 20.04 -22.06
C GLN A 112 -20.74 18.93 -22.59
N ASP A 113 -20.56 18.54 -23.86
CA ASP A 113 -21.32 17.44 -24.47
C ASP A 113 -21.02 16.10 -23.78
N ALA A 114 -19.74 15.80 -23.49
CA ALA A 114 -19.36 14.59 -22.76
C ALA A 114 -19.95 14.57 -21.34
N GLN A 115 -19.96 15.70 -20.64
CA GLN A 115 -20.58 15.83 -19.31
C GLN A 115 -22.09 15.63 -19.36
N ALA A 116 -22.78 16.22 -20.34
CA ALA A 116 -24.23 16.07 -20.53
C ALA A 116 -24.60 14.63 -20.92
N ALA A 117 -23.81 13.99 -21.78
CA ALA A 117 -24.00 12.59 -22.16
C ALA A 117 -23.79 11.66 -20.96
N LEU A 118 -22.77 11.91 -20.13
CA LEU A 118 -22.54 11.15 -18.91
C LEU A 118 -23.76 11.23 -17.97
N ARG A 119 -24.24 12.45 -17.67
CA ARG A 119 -25.41 12.65 -16.80
C ARG A 119 -26.64 11.91 -17.34
N THR A 120 -26.87 11.99 -18.64
CA THR A 120 -27.99 11.28 -19.29
C THR A 120 -27.91 9.76 -19.09
N GLU A 121 -26.72 9.15 -19.17
CA GLU A 121 -26.55 7.72 -18.92
C GLU A 121 -26.68 7.36 -17.43
N LEU A 122 -26.25 8.25 -16.52
CA LEU A 122 -26.44 8.06 -15.09
C LEU A 122 -27.93 8.15 -14.70
N ASP A 123 -28.69 9.09 -15.28
CA ASP A 123 -30.13 9.23 -15.06
C ASP A 123 -30.88 7.96 -15.50
N LYS A 124 -30.50 7.35 -16.63
CA LYS A 124 -31.04 6.05 -17.06
C LYS A 124 -30.79 4.93 -16.06
N LEU A 125 -29.61 4.93 -15.41
CA LEU A 125 -29.29 3.95 -14.37
C LEU A 125 -30.11 4.17 -13.10
N ILE A 126 -30.40 5.43 -12.73
CA ILE A 126 -31.28 5.77 -11.60
C ILE A 126 -32.72 5.35 -11.92
N ASP A 127 -33.20 5.61 -13.13
CA ASP A 127 -34.55 5.24 -13.56
C ASP A 127 -34.77 3.72 -13.57
N ALA A 128 -33.70 2.95 -13.82
CA ALA A 128 -33.70 1.49 -13.80
C ALA A 128 -33.57 0.89 -12.38
N ALA A 129 -33.24 1.70 -11.36
CA ALA A 129 -33.12 1.24 -9.98
C ALA A 129 -34.49 1.11 -9.28
N ASP A 130 -34.54 0.28 -8.24
CA ASP A 130 -35.72 0.16 -7.38
C ASP A 130 -35.99 1.49 -6.66
N GLU A 131 -37.27 1.84 -6.45
CA GLU A 131 -37.68 3.10 -5.80
C GLU A 131 -37.02 3.34 -4.42
N SER A 132 -36.71 2.27 -3.67
CA SER A 132 -36.01 2.39 -2.38
C SER A 132 -34.55 2.83 -2.50
N ASP A 133 -33.92 2.56 -3.65
CA ASP A 133 -32.49 2.74 -3.85
C ASP A 133 -32.18 3.98 -4.70
N LYS A 134 -33.20 4.60 -5.32
CA LYS A 134 -33.03 5.78 -6.17
C LYS A 134 -32.32 6.94 -5.47
N GLU A 135 -32.67 7.22 -4.21
CA GLU A 135 -32.00 8.29 -3.43
C GLU A 135 -30.53 7.97 -3.19
N PHE A 136 -30.22 6.71 -2.88
CA PHE A 136 -28.85 6.23 -2.70
C PHE A 136 -28.03 6.39 -3.98
N PHE A 137 -28.54 5.91 -5.11
CA PHE A 137 -27.86 6.04 -6.41
C PHE A 137 -27.73 7.48 -6.87
N ASN A 138 -28.72 8.32 -6.59
CA ASN A 138 -28.66 9.74 -6.92
C ASN A 138 -27.51 10.45 -6.20
N ASN A 139 -27.27 10.13 -4.92
CA ASN A 139 -26.14 10.68 -4.17
C ASN A 139 -24.79 10.18 -4.73
N GLU A 140 -24.64 8.87 -4.96
CA GLU A 140 -23.42 8.29 -5.54
C GLU A 140 -23.10 8.90 -6.91
N PHE A 141 -24.09 9.02 -7.78
CA PHE A 141 -23.89 9.48 -9.16
C PHE A 141 -23.72 10.99 -9.23
N SER A 142 -24.29 11.75 -8.30
CA SER A 142 -23.99 13.17 -8.14
C SER A 142 -22.52 13.39 -7.76
N ALA A 143 -22.02 12.64 -6.77
CA ALA A 143 -20.61 12.69 -6.38
C ALA A 143 -19.68 12.29 -7.53
N PHE A 144 -20.03 11.25 -8.29
CA PHE A 144 -19.29 10.83 -9.47
C PHE A 144 -19.31 11.87 -10.60
N ALA A 145 -20.46 12.50 -10.86
CA ALA A 145 -20.59 13.54 -11.87
C ALA A 145 -19.71 14.76 -11.54
N ASN A 146 -19.63 15.14 -10.26
CA ASN A 146 -18.74 16.21 -9.80
C ASN A 146 -17.26 15.83 -10.01
N LEU A 147 -16.88 14.59 -9.70
CA LEU A 147 -15.52 14.09 -9.93
C LEU A 147 -15.16 14.09 -11.42
N PHE A 148 -16.08 13.66 -12.28
CA PHE A 148 -15.89 13.64 -13.72
C PHE A 148 -15.80 15.05 -14.31
N GLU A 149 -16.65 15.98 -13.85
CA GLU A 149 -16.58 17.38 -14.24
C GLU A 149 -15.21 17.99 -13.92
N ARG A 150 -14.69 17.74 -12.71
CA ARG A 150 -13.35 18.19 -12.32
C ARG A 150 -12.26 17.56 -13.18
N PHE A 151 -12.38 16.28 -13.49
CA PHE A 151 -11.47 15.58 -14.41
C PHE A 151 -11.44 16.24 -15.81
N LEU A 152 -12.59 16.68 -16.33
CA LEU A 152 -12.66 17.41 -17.61
C LEU A 152 -12.12 18.84 -17.51
N GLN A 153 -12.13 19.45 -16.32
CA GLN A 153 -11.67 20.81 -16.09
C GLN A 153 -10.16 20.91 -15.82
N GLU A 154 -9.55 19.89 -15.19
CA GLU A 154 -8.12 19.88 -14.88
C GLU A 154 -7.26 20.05 -16.16
N ARG A 155 -6.53 21.17 -16.23
CA ARG A 155 -5.60 21.50 -17.33
C ARG A 155 -4.17 21.42 -16.81
N GLY A 156 -3.36 20.55 -17.40
CA GLY A 156 -1.91 20.51 -17.16
C GLY A 156 -1.50 19.83 -15.83
N PRO A 157 -0.22 19.94 -15.45
CA PRO A 157 0.29 19.32 -14.23
C PRO A 157 -0.35 19.95 -12.99
N SER A 158 -0.83 19.11 -12.05
CA SER A 158 -1.51 19.56 -10.83
C SER A 158 -0.65 20.40 -9.88
N VAL A 159 0.66 20.47 -10.13
CA VAL A 159 1.67 21.15 -9.31
C VAL A 159 2.73 21.77 -10.24
N GLU A 160 3.05 23.04 -10.03
CA GLU A 160 4.22 23.67 -10.64
C GLU A 160 5.46 23.37 -9.79
N TRP A 161 6.47 22.71 -10.39
CA TRP A 161 7.65 22.24 -9.64
C TRP A 161 8.41 23.37 -8.94
N ASP A 162 8.53 24.53 -9.58
CA ASP A 162 9.25 25.69 -9.03
C ASP A 162 8.59 26.32 -7.79
N LYS A 163 7.30 26.04 -7.56
CA LYS A 163 6.57 26.52 -6.38
C LYS A 163 6.70 25.56 -5.19
N ILE A 164 7.21 24.35 -5.39
CA ILE A 164 7.39 23.36 -4.33
C ILE A 164 8.49 23.82 -3.39
N ARG A 165 8.17 23.89 -2.09
CA ARG A 165 9.14 24.19 -1.04
C ARG A 165 9.24 23.02 -0.06
N PRO A 166 10.40 22.86 0.59
CA PRO A 166 10.49 21.93 1.71
C PRO A 166 9.50 22.34 2.80
N PRO A 167 8.97 21.38 3.57
CA PRO A 167 8.09 21.66 4.71
C PRO A 167 8.68 22.72 5.64
N ARG A 168 7.85 23.69 6.04
CA ARG A 168 8.26 24.78 6.94
C ARG A 168 8.63 24.25 8.32
N GLU A 169 9.43 25.03 9.05
CA GLU A 169 9.69 24.76 10.46
C GLU A 169 8.37 24.72 11.25
N GLY A 170 8.19 23.67 12.05
CA GLY A 170 6.94 23.42 12.79
C GLY A 170 5.83 22.70 12.00
N MET A 171 5.91 22.61 10.66
CA MET A 171 4.95 21.84 9.84
C MET A 171 5.09 20.34 10.10
N ILE A 172 6.33 19.85 10.23
CA ILE A 172 6.61 18.47 10.63
C ILE A 172 7.23 18.48 12.00
N LYS A 173 6.55 17.86 12.97
CA LYS A 173 7.03 17.71 14.34
C LYS A 173 7.67 16.33 14.52
N PRO A 174 8.85 16.23 15.16
CA PRO A 174 9.39 14.92 15.51
C PRO A 174 8.53 14.26 16.58
N TYR A 175 8.42 12.93 16.56
CA TYR A 175 7.62 12.20 17.53
C TYR A 175 8.08 12.44 18.99
N SER A 176 9.37 12.72 19.23
CA SER A 176 9.90 13.05 20.55
C SER A 176 9.17 14.20 21.24
N ASP A 177 8.73 15.19 20.48
CA ASP A 177 8.05 16.38 21.00
C ASP A 177 6.63 16.04 21.47
N MET A 178 6.08 14.91 21.00
CA MET A 178 4.78 14.39 21.41
C MET A 178 4.82 13.57 22.69
N VAL A 179 5.99 12.99 23.04
CA VAL A 179 6.15 12.03 24.16
C VAL A 179 5.81 12.65 25.53
N SER A 180 5.75 13.97 25.62
CA SER A 180 5.37 14.69 26.86
C SER A 180 3.92 15.18 26.87
N ALA A 181 3.15 14.94 25.80
CA ALA A 181 1.83 15.53 25.60
C ALA A 181 0.70 14.84 26.37
N CYS A 182 0.89 13.60 26.85
CA CYS A 182 -0.12 12.86 27.59
C CYS A 182 0.20 12.84 29.10
N PRO A 183 -0.48 13.64 29.94
CA PRO A 183 -0.38 13.52 31.39
C PRO A 183 -0.94 12.16 31.84
N LYS A 184 -0.19 11.46 32.69
CA LYS A 184 -0.65 10.22 33.32
C LYS A 184 -1.98 10.47 34.07
N GLY A 185 -2.97 9.62 33.84
CA GLY A 185 -4.31 9.70 34.43
C GLY A 185 -5.35 10.39 33.55
N GLN A 186 -4.98 11.00 32.42
CA GLN A 186 -5.92 11.62 31.47
C GLN A 186 -6.20 10.75 30.23
N GLU A 187 -5.60 9.55 30.15
CA GLU A 187 -5.73 8.62 29.03
C GLU A 187 -7.19 8.34 28.68
N LYS A 188 -8.01 8.08 29.70
CA LYS A 188 -9.44 7.83 29.54
C LYS A 188 -10.17 8.99 28.87
N ALA A 189 -9.91 10.21 29.32
CA ALA A 189 -10.57 11.41 28.79
C ALA A 189 -10.25 11.64 27.31
N PHE A 190 -9.02 11.35 26.88
CA PHE A 190 -8.63 11.45 25.48
C PHE A 190 -9.22 10.32 24.63
N LEU A 191 -9.21 9.08 25.13
CA LEU A 191 -9.78 7.93 24.45
C LEU A 191 -11.30 8.03 24.29
N ASP A 192 -11.99 8.60 25.27
CA ASP A 192 -13.44 8.81 25.17
C ASP A 192 -13.81 9.75 24.02
N LYS A 193 -12.88 10.61 23.56
CA LYS A 193 -13.05 11.49 22.38
C LYS A 193 -12.66 10.85 21.04
N LEU A 194 -12.06 9.67 21.04
CA LEU A 194 -11.49 9.02 19.85
C LEU A 194 -12.50 8.09 19.15
N VAL A 195 -12.44 8.08 17.82
CA VAL A 195 -13.02 7.07 16.92
C VAL A 195 -11.89 6.47 16.08
N VAL A 196 -11.82 5.13 16.02
CA VAL A 196 -10.83 4.44 15.18
C VAL A 196 -11.51 3.95 13.90
N ILE A 197 -11.00 4.35 12.75
CA ILE A 197 -11.52 3.96 11.44
C ILE A 197 -10.45 3.18 10.68
N LYS A 198 -10.83 2.00 10.16
CA LYS A 198 -9.96 1.17 9.34
C LYS A 198 -10.47 1.08 7.90
N LEU A 199 -9.58 1.35 6.95
CA LEU A 199 -9.84 1.17 5.53
C LEU A 199 -9.85 -0.32 5.20
N ASN A 200 -11.04 -0.85 4.88
CA ASN A 200 -11.32 -2.28 4.62
C ASN A 200 -11.96 -2.53 3.23
N GLY A 201 -11.82 -1.58 2.30
CA GLY A 201 -12.33 -1.72 0.93
C GLY A 201 -11.51 -2.65 0.04
N GLY A 202 -10.28 -2.96 0.43
CA GLY A 202 -9.31 -3.70 -0.40
C GLY A 202 -9.47 -5.22 -0.39
N LEU A 203 -9.32 -5.82 -1.56
CA LEU A 203 -9.31 -7.27 -1.74
C LEU A 203 -7.92 -7.89 -1.58
N GLY A 204 -7.87 -9.15 -1.16
CA GLY A 204 -6.65 -9.95 -1.04
C GLY A 204 -6.13 -10.54 -2.35
N THR A 205 -6.62 -10.08 -3.52
CA THR A 205 -6.35 -10.69 -4.84
C THR A 205 -4.87 -10.70 -5.20
N SER A 206 -4.11 -9.67 -4.80
CA SER A 206 -2.65 -9.61 -5.00
C SER A 206 -1.90 -10.78 -4.36
N MET A 207 -2.43 -11.31 -3.25
CA MET A 207 -1.92 -12.47 -2.53
C MET A 207 -2.72 -13.75 -2.86
N GLY A 208 -3.60 -13.71 -3.86
CA GLY A 208 -4.38 -14.86 -4.32
C GLY A 208 -5.59 -15.23 -3.45
N CYS A 209 -6.06 -14.33 -2.60
CA CYS A 209 -7.27 -14.52 -1.80
C CYS A 209 -8.48 -13.85 -2.48
N THR A 210 -9.65 -14.50 -2.46
CA THR A 210 -10.88 -14.03 -3.10
C THR A 210 -11.68 -13.03 -2.26
N GLY A 211 -11.47 -13.01 -0.94
CA GLY A 211 -12.18 -12.13 0.00
C GLY A 211 -11.44 -10.85 0.38
N PRO A 212 -11.99 -10.10 1.36
CA PRO A 212 -11.36 -8.92 1.94
C PRO A 212 -9.96 -9.24 2.46
N LYS A 213 -9.04 -8.30 2.25
CA LYS A 213 -7.65 -8.47 2.69
C LYS A 213 -7.54 -8.66 4.22
N SER A 214 -8.46 -8.05 4.97
CA SER A 214 -8.56 -8.15 6.42
C SER A 214 -8.76 -9.58 6.95
N MET A 215 -9.26 -10.50 6.11
CA MET A 215 -9.52 -11.89 6.47
C MET A 215 -8.31 -12.82 6.31
N ILE A 216 -7.23 -12.32 5.70
CA ILE A 216 -6.00 -13.10 5.55
C ILE A 216 -5.43 -13.38 6.94
N SER A 217 -5.18 -14.66 7.24
CA SER A 217 -4.54 -15.07 8.48
C SER A 217 -3.10 -14.54 8.52
N VAL A 218 -2.80 -13.78 9.57
CA VAL A 218 -1.52 -13.13 9.78
C VAL A 218 -0.66 -13.93 10.74
N ARG A 219 -1.19 -14.26 11.93
CA ARG A 219 -0.39 -14.86 12.98
C ARG A 219 -1.23 -15.73 13.89
N SER A 220 -0.77 -16.95 14.17
CA SER A 220 -1.45 -17.90 15.08
C SER A 220 -2.94 -18.12 14.76
N GLY A 221 -3.31 -18.12 13.48
CA GLY A 221 -4.71 -18.25 13.04
C GLY A 221 -5.55 -16.98 13.16
N LEU A 222 -4.98 -15.86 13.65
CA LEU A 222 -5.65 -14.57 13.74
C LEU A 222 -5.45 -13.78 12.43
N ASN A 223 -6.53 -13.20 11.93
CA ASN A 223 -6.48 -12.30 10.78
C ASN A 223 -6.25 -10.83 11.19
N PHE A 224 -6.14 -9.91 10.22
CA PHE A 224 -5.91 -8.49 10.53
C PHE A 224 -7.04 -7.85 11.35
N LEU A 225 -8.29 -8.25 11.08
CA LEU A 225 -9.44 -7.77 11.81
C LEU A 225 -9.43 -8.26 13.26
N ASP A 226 -9.11 -9.54 13.49
CA ASP A 226 -8.95 -10.14 14.83
C ASP A 226 -7.91 -9.36 15.64
N LEU A 227 -6.76 -9.07 15.03
CA LEU A 227 -5.69 -8.31 15.69
C LEU A 227 -6.16 -6.89 16.04
N THR A 228 -6.87 -6.22 15.14
CA THR A 228 -7.40 -4.88 15.39
C THR A 228 -8.45 -4.88 16.51
N VAL A 229 -9.39 -5.83 16.49
CA VAL A 229 -10.41 -5.97 17.54
C VAL A 229 -9.74 -6.25 18.89
N GLN A 230 -8.75 -7.13 18.95
CA GLN A 230 -8.00 -7.39 20.19
C GLN A 230 -7.29 -6.16 20.73
N GLN A 231 -6.72 -5.32 19.85
CA GLN A 231 -6.06 -4.07 20.26
C GLN A 231 -7.06 -3.11 20.92
N ILE A 232 -8.20 -2.86 20.27
CA ILE A 232 -9.21 -1.93 20.79
C ILE A 232 -9.91 -2.51 22.03
N GLU A 233 -10.17 -3.82 22.05
CA GLU A 233 -10.75 -4.49 23.21
C GLU A 233 -9.82 -4.40 24.43
N HIS A 234 -8.53 -4.64 24.24
CA HIS A 234 -7.55 -4.51 25.30
C HIS A 234 -7.46 -3.07 25.83
N LEU A 235 -7.51 -2.09 24.92
CA LEU A 235 -7.53 -0.67 25.26
C LEU A 235 -8.78 -0.31 26.08
N ASN A 236 -9.97 -0.71 25.64
CA ASN A 236 -11.24 -0.47 26.33
C ASN A 236 -11.27 -1.11 27.73
N LYS A 237 -10.76 -2.34 27.86
CA LYS A 237 -10.65 -3.03 29.16
C LYS A 237 -9.66 -2.35 30.11
N THR A 238 -8.52 -1.91 29.60
CA THR A 238 -7.44 -1.34 30.42
C THR A 238 -7.79 0.05 30.94
N TYR A 239 -8.36 0.91 30.08
CA TYR A 239 -8.67 2.30 30.43
C TYR A 239 -10.14 2.52 30.82
N GLN A 240 -10.97 1.48 30.80
CA GLN A 240 -12.41 1.55 31.07
C GLN A 240 -13.12 2.61 30.20
N THR A 241 -12.84 2.53 28.90
CA THR A 241 -13.34 3.42 27.84
C THR A 241 -14.23 2.64 26.87
N ASN A 242 -14.95 3.36 26.00
CA ASN A 242 -15.64 2.77 24.86
C ASN A 242 -15.21 3.46 23.56
N VAL A 243 -14.07 3.03 23.02
CA VAL A 243 -13.58 3.47 21.71
C VAL A 243 -14.26 2.62 20.62
N PRO A 244 -15.03 3.25 19.72
CA PRO A 244 -15.65 2.53 18.60
C PRO A 244 -14.62 2.23 17.50
N LEU A 245 -14.78 1.06 16.88
CA LEU A 245 -14.07 0.66 15.68
C LEU A 245 -15.00 0.75 14.47
N VAL A 246 -14.64 1.53 13.47
CA VAL A 246 -15.43 1.67 12.24
C VAL A 246 -14.68 1.06 11.06
N LEU A 247 -15.35 0.22 10.30
CA LEU A 247 -14.80 -0.39 9.09
C LEU A 247 -15.41 0.29 7.86
N MET A 248 -14.56 0.94 7.06
CA MET A 248 -14.93 1.46 5.75
C MET A 248 -14.78 0.34 4.71
N ASN A 249 -15.89 -0.24 4.27
CA ASN A 249 -15.88 -1.35 3.33
C ASN A 249 -16.07 -0.87 1.89
N SER A 250 -16.05 -1.82 0.95
CA SER A 250 -16.54 -1.60 -0.41
C SER A 250 -17.65 -2.63 -0.69
N PHE A 251 -18.40 -2.43 -1.79
CA PHE A 251 -19.34 -3.43 -2.29
C PHE A 251 -18.69 -4.81 -2.55
N ASN A 252 -17.36 -4.87 -2.65
CA ASN A 252 -16.63 -6.14 -2.77
C ASN A 252 -16.34 -6.82 -1.43
N THR A 253 -16.38 -6.09 -0.32
CA THR A 253 -15.95 -6.59 1.00
C THR A 253 -17.03 -6.59 2.07
N GLU A 254 -18.11 -5.85 1.87
CA GLU A 254 -19.20 -5.63 2.83
C GLU A 254 -19.85 -6.94 3.30
N GLU A 255 -20.34 -7.77 2.38
CA GLU A 255 -21.07 -9.00 2.72
C GLU A 255 -20.21 -9.99 3.52
N ASP A 256 -18.97 -10.20 3.08
CA ASP A 256 -18.08 -11.13 3.75
C ASP A 256 -17.68 -10.59 5.12
N THR A 257 -17.41 -9.29 5.24
CA THR A 257 -17.10 -8.65 6.53
C THR A 257 -18.26 -8.80 7.50
N LYS A 258 -19.51 -8.58 7.06
CA LYS A 258 -20.73 -8.77 7.87
C LYS A 258 -20.85 -10.19 8.42
N LYS A 259 -20.53 -11.22 7.62
CA LYS A 259 -20.59 -12.63 8.06
C LYS A 259 -19.62 -12.90 9.20
N ILE A 260 -18.42 -12.33 9.17
CA ILE A 260 -17.38 -12.55 10.19
C ILE A 260 -17.64 -11.77 11.48
N LEU A 261 -18.28 -10.59 11.40
CA LEU A 261 -18.49 -9.76 12.59
C LEU A 261 -19.28 -10.43 13.71
N ARG A 262 -20.12 -11.43 13.39
CA ARG A 262 -20.82 -12.26 14.38
C ARG A 262 -19.88 -12.89 15.41
N LYS A 263 -18.60 -13.10 15.07
CA LYS A 263 -17.55 -13.60 15.96
C LYS A 263 -17.26 -12.65 17.14
N TYR A 264 -17.46 -11.35 16.96
CA TYR A 264 -17.05 -10.32 17.93
C TYR A 264 -18.21 -9.77 18.78
N ASN A 265 -19.41 -10.34 18.70
CA ASN A 265 -20.57 -9.87 19.45
C ASN A 265 -20.36 -9.85 20.98
N ASN A 266 -19.46 -10.70 21.49
CA ASN A 266 -19.13 -10.78 22.91
C ASN A 266 -17.84 -10.01 23.29
N CYS A 267 -17.19 -9.37 22.31
CA CYS A 267 -16.01 -8.53 22.55
C CYS A 267 -16.44 -7.15 23.05
N GLN A 268 -15.65 -6.55 23.93
CA GLN A 268 -15.92 -5.21 24.48
C GLN A 268 -15.50 -4.10 23.51
N VAL A 269 -16.03 -4.13 22.30
CA VAL A 269 -15.78 -3.14 21.23
C VAL A 269 -17.07 -2.90 20.47
N ASP A 270 -17.47 -1.63 20.35
CA ASP A 270 -18.54 -1.24 19.43
C ASP A 270 -17.99 -1.19 18.00
N ILE A 271 -18.41 -2.14 17.16
CA ILE A 271 -17.96 -2.23 15.77
C ILE A 271 -19.06 -1.73 14.85
N LYS A 272 -18.78 -0.66 14.13
CA LYS A 272 -19.65 -0.06 13.11
C LYS A 272 -19.07 -0.27 11.72
N MET A 273 -19.93 -0.21 10.71
CA MET A 273 -19.55 -0.34 9.30
C MET A 273 -20.26 0.73 8.50
N PHE A 274 -19.58 1.21 7.48
CA PHE A 274 -20.21 1.92 6.38
C PHE A 274 -19.53 1.51 5.08
N ASN A 275 -20.29 1.61 3.99
CA ASN A 275 -19.78 1.29 2.67
C ASN A 275 -19.31 2.58 2.00
N GLN A 276 -18.18 2.51 1.29
CA GLN A 276 -17.78 3.58 0.39
C GLN A 276 -18.63 3.56 -0.88
N HIS A 277 -18.62 4.66 -1.62
CA HIS A 277 -19.39 4.80 -2.84
C HIS A 277 -18.95 3.79 -3.91
N ARG A 278 -19.85 3.53 -4.85
CA ARG A 278 -19.64 2.66 -5.99
C ARG A 278 -19.81 3.44 -7.28
N PHE A 279 -18.71 3.72 -7.97
CA PHE A 279 -18.73 4.49 -9.21
C PHE A 279 -18.67 3.59 -10.45
N PRO A 280 -19.33 3.98 -11.56
CA PRO A 280 -19.25 3.23 -12.80
C PRO A 280 -17.91 3.51 -13.50
N ARG A 281 -17.28 2.46 -14.03
CA ARG A 281 -16.09 2.59 -14.86
C ARG A 281 -16.44 3.30 -16.15
N ILE A 282 -15.51 4.11 -16.64
CA ILE A 282 -15.69 4.89 -17.86
C ILE A 282 -14.94 4.19 -19.00
N ASN A 283 -15.54 4.05 -20.18
CA ASN A 283 -14.83 3.58 -21.35
C ASN A 283 -13.82 4.65 -21.81
N LYS A 284 -12.58 4.26 -22.09
CA LYS A 284 -11.49 5.19 -22.43
C LYS A 284 -11.74 5.97 -23.73
N GLU A 285 -12.42 5.36 -24.71
CA GLU A 285 -12.66 5.95 -26.02
C GLU A 285 -13.93 6.78 -26.05
N THR A 286 -15.03 6.27 -25.48
CA THR A 286 -16.32 6.97 -25.53
C THR A 286 -16.53 7.96 -24.38
N LEU A 287 -15.74 7.84 -23.30
CA LEU A 287 -15.93 8.57 -22.05
C LEU A 287 -17.31 8.38 -21.39
N LEU A 288 -18.02 7.31 -21.76
CA LEU A 288 -19.32 6.95 -21.19
C LEU A 288 -19.20 5.81 -20.16
N PRO A 289 -20.16 5.68 -19.22
CA PRO A 289 -20.23 4.57 -18.29
C PRO A 289 -20.30 3.23 -19.02
N VAL A 290 -19.56 2.23 -18.54
CA VAL A 290 -19.64 0.85 -19.06
C VAL A 290 -20.94 0.18 -18.60
N ALA A 291 -21.40 0.49 -17.39
CA ALA A 291 -22.68 0.03 -16.88
C ALA A 291 -23.81 0.85 -17.53
N THR A 292 -24.69 0.18 -18.30
CA THR A 292 -25.69 0.86 -19.15
C THR A 292 -27.13 0.37 -18.98
N LYS A 293 -27.37 -0.74 -18.27
CA LYS A 293 -28.70 -1.39 -18.25
C LYS A 293 -29.20 -1.82 -16.88
N ASP A 294 -28.31 -2.12 -15.95
CA ASP A 294 -28.67 -2.64 -14.63
C ASP A 294 -27.69 -2.11 -13.58
N PRO A 295 -28.15 -1.31 -12.60
CA PRO A 295 -27.29 -0.79 -11.53
C PRO A 295 -26.82 -1.88 -10.54
N TYR A 296 -27.38 -3.09 -10.63
CA TYR A 296 -27.08 -4.23 -9.76
C TYR A 296 -26.15 -5.27 -10.43
N THR A 297 -25.91 -5.21 -11.74
CA THR A 297 -25.12 -6.20 -12.54
C THR A 297 -23.96 -5.52 -13.30
N PRO A 298 -22.92 -6.24 -13.80
CA PRO A 298 -21.90 -7.06 -13.12
C PRO A 298 -20.82 -6.22 -12.39
N LYS A 299 -20.14 -6.81 -11.39
CA LYS A 299 -19.05 -6.19 -10.59
C LYS A 299 -17.95 -5.52 -11.43
N ASP A 300 -17.73 -5.98 -12.66
CA ASP A 300 -16.70 -5.45 -13.56
C ASP A 300 -17.04 -4.07 -14.15
N GLY A 301 -18.31 -3.66 -14.15
CA GLY A 301 -18.72 -2.32 -14.56
C GLY A 301 -18.45 -1.25 -13.50
N TRP A 302 -18.14 -1.65 -12.26
CA TRP A 302 -18.08 -0.76 -11.10
C TRP A 302 -16.70 -0.79 -10.41
N TYR A 303 -16.40 0.24 -9.64
CA TYR A 303 -15.19 0.30 -8.81
C TYR A 303 -15.40 1.20 -7.58
N PRO A 304 -14.70 0.93 -6.47
CA PRO A 304 -14.63 1.88 -5.36
C PRO A 304 -13.69 3.04 -5.73
N PRO A 305 -14.06 4.31 -5.50
CA PRO A 305 -13.30 5.50 -5.93
C PRO A 305 -12.06 5.84 -5.09
N GLY A 306 -11.35 4.80 -4.63
CA GLY A 306 -10.17 4.93 -3.79
C GLY A 306 -10.50 5.34 -2.36
N HIS A 307 -9.47 5.49 -1.53
CA HIS A 307 -9.65 5.77 -0.10
C HIS A 307 -9.95 7.24 0.20
N GLY A 308 -9.84 8.16 -0.77
CA GLY A 308 -10.25 9.57 -0.61
C GLY A 308 -11.76 9.74 -0.47
N ASP A 309 -12.55 8.79 -0.98
CA ASP A 309 -14.01 8.76 -0.82
C ASP A 309 -14.48 8.61 0.63
N PHE A 310 -13.56 8.27 1.53
CA PHE A 310 -13.78 8.21 2.97
C PHE A 310 -14.62 9.38 3.51
N TYR A 311 -14.33 10.61 3.09
CA TYR A 311 -15.00 11.80 3.64
C TYR A 311 -16.46 11.89 3.24
N GLY A 312 -16.78 11.66 1.96
CA GLY A 312 -18.14 11.67 1.43
C GLY A 312 -18.95 10.51 2.02
N ALA A 313 -18.44 9.29 1.90
CA ALA A 313 -19.12 8.10 2.41
C ALA A 313 -19.35 8.12 3.93
N LEU A 314 -18.42 8.69 4.72
CA LEU A 314 -18.61 8.84 6.16
C LEU A 314 -19.71 9.88 6.47
N TYR A 315 -19.78 10.97 5.71
CA TYR A 315 -20.81 11.99 5.86
C TYR A 315 -22.20 11.42 5.52
N ASP A 316 -22.32 10.75 4.38
CA ASP A 316 -23.59 10.18 3.90
C ASP A 316 -24.10 9.02 4.78
N SER A 317 -23.19 8.32 5.46
CA SER A 317 -23.55 7.28 6.43
C SER A 317 -24.26 7.82 7.70
N GLY A 318 -24.23 9.13 7.95
CA GLY A 318 -24.76 9.75 9.17
C GLY A 318 -23.94 9.47 10.45
N LEU A 319 -22.84 8.72 10.35
CA LEU A 319 -21.99 8.37 11.49
C LEU A 319 -21.30 9.59 12.12
N ILE A 320 -21.03 10.65 11.35
CA ILE A 320 -20.44 11.89 11.87
C ILE A 320 -21.34 12.50 12.96
N GLU A 321 -22.63 12.62 12.67
CA GLU A 321 -23.60 13.18 13.63
C GLU A 321 -23.81 12.25 14.83
N GLU A 322 -23.74 10.93 14.62
CA GLU A 322 -23.76 9.96 15.73
C GLU A 322 -22.56 10.15 16.66
N PHE A 323 -21.33 10.20 16.11
CA PHE A 323 -20.11 10.37 16.88
C PHE A 323 -20.05 11.73 17.59
N LYS A 324 -20.56 12.80 16.97
CA LYS A 324 -20.72 14.10 17.62
C LYS A 324 -21.64 14.03 18.83
N LYS A 325 -22.80 13.35 18.72
CA LYS A 325 -23.73 13.15 19.86
C LYS A 325 -23.10 12.33 20.99
N GLN A 326 -22.19 11.43 20.65
CA GLN A 326 -21.41 10.65 21.63
C GLN A 326 -20.23 11.43 22.24
N GLY A 327 -20.00 12.69 21.85
CA GLY A 327 -18.90 13.52 22.36
C GLY A 327 -17.54 13.16 21.77
N LYS A 328 -17.50 12.49 20.62
CA LYS A 328 -16.25 12.19 19.90
C LYS A 328 -15.77 13.42 19.15
N GLU A 329 -14.45 13.63 19.14
CA GLU A 329 -13.82 14.81 18.52
C GLU A 329 -12.75 14.43 17.49
N ILE A 330 -12.11 13.26 17.62
CA ILE A 330 -10.93 12.90 16.81
C ILE A 330 -11.17 11.57 16.11
N ILE A 331 -10.86 11.53 14.82
CA ILE A 331 -10.81 10.32 13.99
C ILE A 331 -9.36 9.90 13.83
N PHE A 332 -9.07 8.62 14.07
CA PHE A 332 -7.83 7.97 13.64
C PHE A 332 -8.11 7.01 12.49
N LEU A 333 -7.69 7.39 11.28
CA LEU A 333 -7.85 6.62 10.05
C LEU A 333 -6.55 5.89 9.71
N SER A 334 -6.63 4.60 9.40
CA SER A 334 -5.47 3.82 8.93
C SER A 334 -5.87 2.60 8.11
N ASN A 335 -4.91 2.03 7.37
CA ASN A 335 -5.14 0.79 6.62
C ASN A 335 -5.28 -0.41 7.57
N ILE A 336 -6.22 -1.32 7.30
CA ILE A 336 -6.36 -2.57 8.07
C ILE A 336 -5.14 -3.50 7.92
N ASP A 337 -4.42 -3.39 6.81
CA ASP A 337 -3.22 -4.18 6.53
C ASP A 337 -1.93 -3.56 7.09
N ASN A 338 -2.00 -2.40 7.76
CA ASN A 338 -0.89 -1.82 8.52
C ASN A 338 -0.99 -2.25 9.99
N LEU A 339 -0.21 -3.25 10.39
CA LEU A 339 -0.21 -3.79 11.75
C LEU A 339 0.48 -2.86 12.76
N GLY A 340 1.28 -1.90 12.28
CA GLY A 340 1.91 -0.88 13.11
C GLY A 340 0.97 0.26 13.51
N ALA A 341 -0.16 0.42 12.82
CA ALA A 341 -1.13 1.50 13.04
C ALA A 341 -2.02 1.25 14.27
N THR A 342 -1.39 1.25 15.45
CA THR A 342 -2.02 1.16 16.76
C THR A 342 -2.43 2.56 17.25
N VAL A 343 -3.38 2.66 18.19
CA VAL A 343 -3.72 3.96 18.79
C VAL A 343 -2.53 4.48 19.60
N ASP A 344 -2.00 5.63 19.21
CA ASP A 344 -0.91 6.30 19.90
C ASP A 344 -1.45 7.36 20.87
N MET A 345 -1.21 7.17 22.16
CA MET A 345 -1.71 8.05 23.21
C MET A 345 -1.08 9.44 23.17
N ASN A 346 0.18 9.54 22.70
CA ASN A 346 0.89 10.81 22.64
C ASN A 346 0.37 11.69 21.51
N ILE A 347 0.14 11.09 20.33
CA ILE A 347 -0.45 11.79 19.19
C ILE A 347 -1.90 12.19 19.50
N LEU A 348 -2.67 11.28 20.10
CA LEU A 348 -4.03 11.56 20.53
C LEU A 348 -4.09 12.74 21.53
N ALA A 349 -3.22 12.73 22.53
CA ALA A 349 -3.16 13.82 23.51
C ALA A 349 -2.73 15.13 22.87
N HIS A 350 -1.78 15.11 21.91
CA HIS A 350 -1.39 16.30 21.17
C HIS A 350 -2.56 16.90 20.37
N MET A 351 -3.31 16.06 19.64
CA MET A 351 -4.49 16.49 18.87
C MET A 351 -5.63 16.96 19.77
N SER A 352 -5.77 16.38 20.97
CA SER A 352 -6.80 16.77 21.94
C SER A 352 -6.49 18.09 22.65
N THR A 353 -5.21 18.38 22.89
CA THR A 353 -4.76 19.60 23.60
C THR A 353 -4.57 20.78 22.66
N ASN A 354 -4.08 20.55 21.45
CA ASN A 354 -3.87 21.58 20.44
C ASN A 354 -5.04 21.59 19.46
N THR A 355 -6.16 22.16 19.90
CA THR A 355 -7.42 22.19 19.14
C THR A 355 -7.33 22.95 17.82
N GLU A 356 -6.28 23.75 17.63
CA GLU A 356 -6.02 24.47 16.38
C GLU A 356 -5.63 23.55 15.23
N ASN A 357 -5.03 22.38 15.50
CA ASN A 357 -4.59 21.44 14.47
C ASN A 357 -5.77 20.57 14.03
N GLU A 358 -6.32 20.82 12.84
CA GLU A 358 -7.46 20.04 12.35
C GLU A 358 -7.06 18.69 11.75
N TYR A 359 -5.80 18.57 11.27
CA TYR A 359 -5.30 17.40 10.56
C TYR A 359 -3.85 17.09 10.94
N CYS A 360 -3.55 15.82 11.16
CA CYS A 360 -2.20 15.33 11.42
C CYS A 360 -1.93 14.06 10.61
N MET A 361 -0.93 14.13 9.73
CA MET A 361 -0.45 12.99 8.94
C MET A 361 0.80 12.41 9.60
N GLU A 362 0.77 11.13 9.97
CA GLU A 362 2.00 10.45 10.37
C GLU A 362 2.87 10.22 9.13
N VAL A 363 4.10 10.72 9.19
CA VAL A 363 5.14 10.51 8.17
C VAL A 363 6.27 9.71 8.80
N THR A 364 7.04 8.98 8.00
CA THR A 364 8.22 8.27 8.49
C THR A 364 9.38 8.42 7.51
N ASP A 365 10.60 8.16 7.96
CA ASP A 365 11.80 8.34 7.14
C ASP A 365 11.80 7.38 5.93
N LYS A 366 12.10 7.91 4.74
CA LYS A 366 12.19 7.16 3.50
C LYS A 366 13.39 6.22 3.53
N THR A 367 13.17 4.96 3.19
CA THR A 367 14.25 4.03 2.83
C THR A 367 14.27 3.78 1.33
N ARG A 368 15.28 3.02 0.85
CA ARG A 368 15.41 2.68 -0.58
C ARG A 368 14.17 1.95 -1.14
N ALA A 369 13.40 1.26 -0.30
CA ALA A 369 12.16 0.61 -0.70
C ALA A 369 10.98 1.58 -0.87
N ASP A 370 11.06 2.78 -0.28
CA ASP A 370 9.95 3.73 -0.12
C ASP A 370 10.07 4.95 -1.06
N VAL A 371 11.04 4.95 -1.98
CA VAL A 371 11.36 6.09 -2.87
C VAL A 371 10.20 6.53 -3.78
N LYS A 372 9.20 5.66 -3.97
CA LYS A 372 8.00 5.94 -4.76
C LYS A 372 6.85 6.51 -3.93
N GLY A 373 6.96 6.51 -2.60
CA GLY A 373 5.90 6.98 -1.71
C GLY A 373 5.74 8.50 -1.73
N GLY A 374 4.50 8.95 -1.68
CA GLY A 374 4.14 10.35 -1.54
C GLY A 374 4.79 11.01 -0.32
N THR A 375 5.10 12.30 -0.44
CA THR A 375 5.79 13.09 0.58
C THR A 375 5.00 14.34 0.91
N LEU A 376 5.15 14.84 2.14
CA LEU A 376 4.58 16.12 2.51
C LEU A 376 5.50 17.26 2.04
N ILE A 377 4.91 18.30 1.46
CA ILE A 377 5.60 19.52 0.99
C ILE A 377 4.86 20.77 1.47
N ASP A 378 5.55 21.91 1.41
CA ASP A 378 4.91 23.22 1.44
C ASP A 378 4.61 23.67 0.00
N TYR A 379 3.34 23.93 -0.29
CA TYR A 379 2.90 24.48 -1.57
C TYR A 379 1.98 25.68 -1.29
N GLU A 380 2.39 26.86 -1.73
CA GLU A 380 1.63 28.12 -1.53
C GLU A 380 1.27 28.40 -0.06
N GLY A 381 2.09 27.92 0.88
CA GLY A 381 1.90 28.14 2.31
C GLY A 381 0.98 27.16 3.02
N LYS A 382 0.58 26.09 2.35
CA LYS A 382 -0.18 25.00 2.94
C LYS A 382 0.57 23.68 2.82
N ALA A 383 0.36 22.79 3.79
CA ALA A 383 0.82 21.42 3.70
C ALA A 383 0.06 20.71 2.58
N ARG A 384 0.79 20.08 1.66
CA ARG A 384 0.22 19.33 0.54
C ARG A 384 0.93 17.99 0.38
N LEU A 385 0.16 16.94 0.10
CA LEU A 385 0.72 15.62 -0.23
C LEU A 385 1.10 15.61 -1.70
N LEU A 386 2.40 15.48 -1.98
CA LEU A 386 2.95 15.32 -3.32
C LEU A 386 3.14 13.84 -3.63
N GLU A 387 2.39 13.34 -4.61
CA GLU A 387 2.52 11.98 -5.13
C GLU A 387 3.37 11.95 -6.41
N ILE A 388 4.01 10.81 -6.69
CA ILE A 388 4.86 10.66 -7.88
C ILE A 388 4.11 10.95 -9.19
N ALA A 389 2.81 10.68 -9.23
CA ALA A 389 1.96 10.92 -10.39
C ALA A 389 1.77 12.42 -10.72
N GLN A 390 2.00 13.30 -9.74
CA GLN A 390 1.89 14.76 -9.88
C GLN A 390 3.22 15.40 -10.28
N VAL A 391 4.32 14.64 -10.26
CA VAL A 391 5.66 15.14 -10.54
C VAL A 391 5.91 15.15 -12.05
N PRO A 392 6.33 16.28 -12.64
CA PRO A 392 6.73 16.32 -14.04
C PRO A 392 7.83 15.31 -14.35
N LYS A 393 7.79 14.69 -15.53
CA LYS A 393 8.71 13.59 -15.93
C LYS A 393 10.18 13.94 -15.72
N GLU A 394 10.55 15.19 -16.00
CA GLU A 394 11.91 15.73 -15.88
C GLU A 394 12.45 15.72 -14.45
N HIS A 395 11.57 15.80 -13.44
CA HIS A 395 11.96 15.90 -12.02
C HIS A 395 11.67 14.63 -11.21
N VAL A 396 11.27 13.54 -11.86
CA VAL A 396 10.94 12.27 -11.19
C VAL A 396 12.13 11.72 -10.39
N ASP A 397 13.35 11.85 -10.90
CA ASP A 397 14.53 11.34 -10.20
C ASP A 397 14.94 12.22 -9.03
N GLU A 398 14.65 13.52 -9.09
CA GLU A 398 14.77 14.41 -7.94
C GLU A 398 13.78 14.06 -6.83
N PHE A 399 12.53 13.72 -7.20
CA PHE A 399 11.51 13.27 -6.24
C PHE A 399 11.89 11.97 -5.53
N LYS A 400 12.49 11.02 -6.26
CA LYS A 400 12.99 9.75 -5.69
C LYS A 400 14.21 9.94 -4.79
N SER A 401 14.87 11.09 -4.86
CA SER A 401 16.07 11.36 -4.07
C SER A 401 15.75 11.49 -2.59
N VAL A 402 16.24 10.54 -1.80
CA VAL A 402 16.12 10.52 -0.34
C VAL A 402 16.85 11.68 0.35
N SER A 403 17.78 12.35 -0.34
CA SER A 403 18.46 13.53 0.21
C SER A 403 17.58 14.79 0.17
N LYS A 404 16.74 14.92 -0.87
CA LYS A 404 15.77 16.01 -1.02
C LYS A 404 14.49 15.74 -0.24
N PHE A 405 13.89 14.57 -0.47
CA PHE A 405 12.65 14.15 0.18
C PHE A 405 12.98 13.04 1.18
N LYS A 406 13.07 13.41 2.46
CA LYS A 406 13.53 12.51 3.54
C LYS A 406 12.43 11.67 4.16
N ILE A 407 11.17 12.06 3.98
CA ILE A 407 10.01 11.47 4.63
C ILE A 407 8.99 10.99 3.60
N PHE A 408 8.08 10.10 4.00
CA PHE A 408 6.92 9.71 3.22
C PHE A 408 5.69 9.47 4.10
N ASN A 409 4.52 9.54 3.46
CA ASN A 409 3.22 9.32 4.10
C ASN A 409 3.01 7.85 4.49
N THR A 410 2.63 7.60 5.74
CA THR A 410 2.30 6.25 6.26
C THR A 410 0.84 5.85 6.02
N ASN A 411 0.00 6.80 5.62
CA ASN A 411 -1.46 6.72 5.56
C ASN A 411 -2.13 6.42 6.93
N ASN A 412 -1.44 6.76 8.03
CA ASN A 412 -2.04 6.88 9.36
C ASN A 412 -2.38 8.37 9.58
N LEU A 413 -3.68 8.68 9.67
CA LEU A 413 -4.20 10.04 9.59
C LEU A 413 -5.06 10.33 10.82
N TRP A 414 -4.85 11.49 11.42
CA TRP A 414 -5.60 11.97 12.58
C TRP A 414 -6.32 13.24 12.19
N MET A 415 -7.63 13.31 12.43
CA MET A 415 -8.47 14.39 11.92
C MET A 415 -9.48 14.81 12.97
N ARG A 416 -9.80 16.11 13.05
CA ARG A 416 -10.90 16.58 13.89
C ARG A 416 -12.23 16.36 13.18
N LEU A 417 -13.19 15.78 13.90
CA LEU A 417 -14.50 15.38 13.38
C LEU A 417 -15.34 16.59 12.93
N ASP A 418 -15.21 17.72 13.61
CA ASP A 418 -15.88 18.98 13.27
C ASP A 418 -15.33 19.61 11.99
N ALA A 419 -14.02 19.55 11.78
CA ALA A 419 -13.37 20.00 10.57
C ALA A 419 -13.80 19.16 9.36
N VAL A 420 -13.86 17.82 9.52
CA VAL A 420 -14.38 16.92 8.47
C VAL A 420 -15.83 17.29 8.13
N ASP A 421 -16.71 17.42 9.12
CA ASP A 421 -18.11 17.80 8.91
C ASP A 421 -18.25 19.16 8.20
N ARG A 422 -17.48 20.17 8.63
CA ARG A 422 -17.45 21.51 8.03
C ARG A 422 -16.99 21.48 6.57
N LEU A 423 -15.95 20.72 6.26
CA LEU A 423 -15.39 20.63 4.92
C LEU A 423 -16.29 19.84 3.96
N CYS A 424 -16.98 18.79 4.44
CA CYS A 424 -17.99 18.08 3.68
C CYS A 424 -19.21 18.99 3.39
N LYS A 425 -19.77 19.67 4.40
CA LYS A 425 -20.93 20.57 4.25
C LYS A 425 -20.69 21.71 3.26
N ASN A 426 -19.46 22.21 3.19
CA ASN A 426 -19.10 23.32 2.30
C ASN A 426 -18.57 22.85 0.93
N GLY A 427 -18.54 21.54 0.65
CA GLY A 427 -18.01 20.95 -0.59
C GLY A 427 -16.49 21.09 -0.78
N LYS A 428 -15.77 21.70 0.16
CA LYS A 428 -14.32 21.95 0.04
C LYS A 428 -13.49 20.68 0.09
N ILE A 429 -13.99 19.64 0.75
CA ILE A 429 -13.27 18.36 0.87
C ILE A 429 -13.07 17.68 -0.49
N GLU A 430 -13.91 18.00 -1.47
CA GLU A 430 -13.83 17.46 -2.82
C GLU A 430 -12.56 17.91 -3.54
N ASP A 431 -11.92 19.03 -3.15
CA ASP A 431 -10.65 19.49 -3.73
C ASP A 431 -9.48 18.56 -3.32
N MET A 432 -9.40 17.41 -3.96
CA MET A 432 -8.31 16.44 -3.90
C MET A 432 -7.84 16.13 -5.31
N GLU A 433 -6.55 15.88 -5.50
CA GLU A 433 -6.02 15.54 -6.81
C GLU A 433 -6.63 14.23 -7.33
N ILE A 434 -7.05 14.24 -8.60
CA ILE A 434 -7.68 13.10 -9.24
C ILE A 434 -6.61 12.10 -9.66
N ILE A 435 -6.76 10.86 -9.20
CA ILE A 435 -5.94 9.73 -9.59
C ILE A 435 -6.70 8.98 -10.67
N ILE A 436 -6.27 9.16 -11.91
CA ILE A 436 -6.81 8.39 -13.03
C ILE A 436 -6.15 6.99 -12.95
N ASN A 437 -6.90 5.91 -13.14
CA ASN A 437 -6.37 4.55 -13.19
C ASN A 437 -6.87 3.89 -14.48
N GLU A 438 -5.96 3.50 -15.36
CA GLU A 438 -6.31 2.80 -16.61
C GLU A 438 -6.22 1.30 -16.42
N LYS A 439 -7.26 0.58 -16.82
CA LYS A 439 -7.32 -0.88 -16.76
C LYS A 439 -7.95 -1.44 -18.03
N SER A 440 -7.61 -2.67 -18.37
CA SER A 440 -8.30 -3.42 -19.42
C SER A 440 -9.17 -4.47 -18.76
N LEU A 441 -10.45 -4.49 -19.11
CA LEU A 441 -11.40 -5.52 -18.67
C LEU A 441 -11.08 -6.86 -19.36
N SER A 442 -11.62 -7.95 -18.82
CA SER A 442 -11.46 -9.30 -19.38
C SER A 442 -12.00 -9.46 -20.81
N ASN A 443 -12.94 -8.60 -21.21
CA ASN A 443 -13.49 -8.54 -22.56
C ASN A 443 -12.64 -7.69 -23.53
N GLY A 444 -11.47 -7.20 -23.11
CA GLY A 444 -10.56 -6.37 -23.92
C GLY A 444 -10.91 -4.89 -23.95
N THR A 445 -11.99 -4.45 -23.31
CA THR A 445 -12.36 -3.02 -23.23
C THR A 445 -11.41 -2.25 -22.31
N ASN A 446 -10.85 -1.16 -22.83
CA ASN A 446 -10.03 -0.25 -22.04
C ASN A 446 -10.92 0.72 -21.25
N VAL A 447 -10.69 0.81 -19.95
CA VAL A 447 -11.49 1.60 -19.02
C VAL A 447 -10.64 2.51 -18.16
N ILE A 448 -11.26 3.61 -17.74
CA ILE A 448 -10.74 4.60 -16.82
C ILE A 448 -11.51 4.50 -15.50
N GLN A 449 -10.76 4.59 -14.42
CA GLN A 449 -11.25 4.73 -13.04
C GLN A 449 -10.74 6.06 -12.50
N LEU A 450 -11.60 6.86 -11.90
CA LEU A 450 -11.26 8.13 -11.28
C LEU A 450 -11.32 7.95 -9.76
N GLU A 451 -10.17 8.06 -9.12
CA GLU A 451 -10.03 7.85 -7.68
C GLU A 451 -9.45 9.09 -7.01
N THR A 452 -9.56 9.17 -5.69
CA THR A 452 -8.87 10.18 -4.88
C THR A 452 -8.17 9.51 -3.69
N ALA A 453 -7.20 10.21 -3.10
CA ALA A 453 -6.45 9.74 -1.94
C ALA A 453 -6.82 10.52 -0.67
N SER A 454 -7.14 9.82 0.42
CA SER A 454 -7.50 10.44 1.71
C SER A 454 -6.46 11.44 2.24
N GLY A 455 -5.17 11.19 2.00
CA GLY A 455 -4.08 12.08 2.40
C GLY A 455 -3.99 13.36 1.57
N ALA A 456 -4.54 13.39 0.35
CA ALA A 456 -4.53 14.57 -0.52
C ALA A 456 -5.37 15.72 0.06
N ALA A 457 -6.41 15.38 0.84
CA ALA A 457 -7.27 16.35 1.49
C ALA A 457 -6.56 17.24 2.52
N ILE A 458 -5.33 16.90 2.95
CA ILE A 458 -4.58 17.66 3.96
C ILE A 458 -4.50 19.17 3.67
N LYS A 459 -4.46 19.57 2.39
CA LYS A 459 -4.41 20.97 1.96
C LYS A 459 -5.69 21.77 2.28
N ASN A 460 -6.80 21.08 2.53
CA ASN A 460 -8.11 21.67 2.80
C ASN A 460 -8.35 21.94 4.29
N PHE A 461 -7.52 21.35 5.16
CA PHE A 461 -7.62 21.52 6.61
C PHE A 461 -6.77 22.69 7.09
N ASP A 462 -7.25 23.36 8.12
CA ASP A 462 -6.54 24.46 8.75
C ASP A 462 -5.50 23.92 9.76
N ASN A 463 -4.31 24.55 9.78
CA ASN A 463 -3.16 24.16 10.61
C ASN A 463 -2.81 22.66 10.52
N ALA A 464 -2.85 22.11 9.30
CA ALA A 464 -2.44 20.73 9.08
C ALA A 464 -0.95 20.52 9.38
N ILE A 465 -0.64 19.46 10.13
CA ILE A 465 0.73 19.09 10.53
C ILE A 465 1.11 17.68 10.05
N GLY A 466 2.42 17.44 9.96
CA GLY A 466 3.01 16.11 9.89
C GLY A 466 3.66 15.74 11.22
N VAL A 467 3.66 14.46 11.57
CA VAL A 467 4.43 13.94 12.71
C VAL A 467 5.36 12.85 12.22
N ASN A 468 6.68 13.05 12.40
CA ASN A 468 7.68 12.05 12.01
C ASN A 468 7.74 10.92 13.05
N VAL A 469 7.04 9.83 12.78
CA VAL A 469 6.91 8.65 13.64
C VAL A 469 7.96 7.60 13.34
N PRO A 470 8.36 6.79 14.35
CA PRO A 470 9.23 5.65 14.11
C PRO A 470 8.55 4.63 13.18
N ARG A 471 9.36 3.92 12.39
CA ARG A 471 8.90 2.88 11.45
C ARG A 471 8.10 1.74 12.10
N SER A 472 8.20 1.58 13.43
CA SER A 472 7.34 0.64 14.17
C SER A 472 5.84 0.88 13.97
N ARG A 473 5.42 2.11 13.59
CA ARG A 473 4.04 2.44 13.25
C ARG A 473 3.66 2.22 11.78
N PHE A 474 4.64 1.85 10.95
CA PHE A 474 4.47 1.57 9.53
C PHE A 474 4.95 0.15 9.21
N LEU A 475 4.05 -0.81 9.44
CA LEU A 475 4.26 -2.23 9.17
C LEU A 475 3.14 -2.75 8.24
N PRO A 476 3.09 -2.27 6.97
CA PRO A 476 2.11 -2.73 6.00
C PRO A 476 2.46 -4.15 5.51
N VAL A 477 1.45 -5.01 5.38
CA VAL A 477 1.60 -6.33 4.78
C VAL A 477 1.01 -6.30 3.38
N LYS A 478 1.84 -6.12 2.35
CA LYS A 478 1.39 -6.05 0.94
C LYS A 478 1.68 -7.33 0.16
N LYS A 479 2.75 -8.04 0.50
CA LYS A 479 3.18 -9.29 -0.12
C LYS A 479 3.37 -10.41 0.91
N THR A 480 3.51 -11.64 0.43
CA THR A 480 3.87 -12.79 1.27
C THR A 480 5.26 -12.66 1.90
N SER A 481 6.17 -11.89 1.31
CA SER A 481 7.45 -11.50 1.94
C SER A 481 7.24 -10.72 3.24
N ASP A 482 6.28 -9.79 3.25
CA ASP A 482 5.91 -9.03 4.46
C ASP A 482 5.21 -9.95 5.47
N LEU A 483 4.38 -10.88 4.97
CA LEU A 483 3.70 -11.86 5.79
C LEU A 483 4.71 -12.76 6.55
N MET A 484 5.79 -13.18 5.88
CA MET A 484 6.87 -13.96 6.50
C MET A 484 7.52 -13.21 7.66
N LEU A 485 7.79 -11.91 7.49
CA LEU A 485 8.36 -11.07 8.54
C LEU A 485 7.46 -11.06 9.79
N VAL A 486 6.17 -10.79 9.63
CA VAL A 486 5.22 -10.64 10.76
C VAL A 486 4.85 -11.98 11.42
N MET A 487 4.94 -13.08 10.66
CA MET A 487 4.74 -14.44 11.16
C MET A 487 5.94 -14.98 11.95
N SER A 488 7.15 -14.48 11.65
CA SER A 488 8.38 -14.97 12.28
C SER A 488 8.51 -14.57 13.75
N ASN A 489 9.50 -15.16 14.41
CA ASN A 489 9.92 -14.80 15.77
C ASN A 489 10.57 -13.40 15.88
N LEU A 490 10.71 -12.67 14.76
CA LEU A 490 11.14 -11.27 14.76
C LEU A 490 10.17 -10.37 15.52
N TYR A 491 8.88 -10.72 15.53
CA TYR A 491 7.85 -10.01 16.27
C TYR A 491 7.29 -10.89 17.38
N GLU A 492 6.83 -10.28 18.46
CA GLU A 492 6.03 -10.88 19.52
C GLU A 492 4.61 -10.30 19.45
N LEU A 493 3.60 -11.16 19.60
CA LEU A 493 2.21 -10.73 19.65
C LEU A 493 1.81 -10.44 21.10
N LYS A 494 1.42 -9.21 21.39
CA LYS A 494 0.95 -8.75 22.71
C LYS A 494 -0.40 -8.07 22.55
N SER A 495 -1.47 -8.70 23.04
CA SER A 495 -2.84 -8.15 23.00
C SER A 495 -3.26 -7.62 21.60
N GLY A 496 -2.98 -8.37 20.55
CA GLY A 496 -3.27 -7.96 19.16
C GLY A 496 -2.22 -7.05 18.52
N SER A 497 -1.28 -6.47 19.26
CA SER A 497 -0.18 -5.65 18.73
C SER A 497 1.07 -6.47 18.46
N LEU A 498 1.70 -6.23 17.31
CA LEU A 498 3.01 -6.79 17.00
C LEU A 498 4.12 -5.85 17.47
N VAL A 499 4.97 -6.36 18.35
CA VAL A 499 6.14 -5.63 18.86
C VAL A 499 7.39 -6.38 18.43
N MET A 500 8.38 -5.68 17.87
CA MET A 500 9.66 -6.31 17.53
C MET A 500 10.30 -6.94 18.77
N SER A 501 10.79 -8.17 18.64
CA SER A 501 11.32 -8.91 19.78
C SER A 501 12.51 -8.19 20.41
N SER A 502 12.55 -8.18 21.74
CA SER A 502 13.68 -7.64 22.51
C SER A 502 15.00 -8.39 22.27
N LYS A 503 14.92 -9.63 21.75
CA LYS A 503 16.09 -10.45 21.40
C LYS A 503 16.77 -10.00 20.10
N ARG A 504 16.12 -9.17 19.29
CA ARG A 504 16.69 -8.65 18.05
C ARG A 504 17.77 -7.61 18.38
N GLN A 505 19.01 -7.87 17.95
CA GLN A 505 20.15 -6.98 18.22
C GLN A 505 20.01 -5.62 17.53
N PHE A 506 19.53 -5.61 16.27
CA PHE A 506 19.36 -4.41 15.46
C PHE A 506 17.89 -4.14 15.17
N LYS A 507 17.40 -2.94 15.51
CA LYS A 507 15.99 -2.53 15.30
C LYS A 507 15.55 -2.43 13.84
N THR A 508 16.46 -2.67 12.89
CA THR A 508 16.17 -2.69 11.46
C THR A 508 15.48 -3.99 11.08
N THR A 509 14.37 -3.88 10.35
CA THR A 509 13.68 -5.02 9.76
C THR A 509 14.52 -5.62 8.62
N PRO A 510 14.71 -6.95 8.56
CA PRO A 510 15.44 -7.59 7.48
C PRO A 510 14.73 -7.44 6.13
N LEU A 511 15.51 -7.42 5.05
CA LEU A 511 14.97 -7.38 3.70
C LEU A 511 14.62 -8.80 3.25
N VAL A 512 13.36 -9.05 2.95
CA VAL A 512 12.89 -10.35 2.44
C VAL A 512 12.33 -10.19 1.03
N LYS A 513 12.84 -11.00 0.10
CA LYS A 513 12.36 -11.10 -1.28
C LYS A 513 12.04 -12.55 -1.59
N LEU A 514 10.77 -12.86 -1.80
CA LEU A 514 10.33 -14.19 -2.24
C LEU A 514 9.89 -14.10 -3.70
N GLY A 515 10.30 -15.06 -4.53
CA GLY A 515 9.98 -15.11 -5.95
C GLY A 515 8.47 -15.19 -6.22
N ASP A 516 7.97 -14.29 -7.07
CA ASP A 516 6.54 -14.13 -7.32
C ASP A 516 5.89 -15.41 -7.90
N GLU A 517 6.60 -16.17 -8.73
CA GLU A 517 6.06 -17.38 -9.38
C GLU A 517 5.58 -18.45 -8.37
N HIS A 518 6.35 -18.65 -7.31
CA HIS A 518 6.15 -19.73 -6.34
C HIS A 518 5.56 -19.25 -5.01
N PHE A 519 5.80 -18.00 -4.61
CA PHE A 519 5.44 -17.49 -3.28
C PHE A 519 4.38 -16.39 -3.28
N LYS A 520 3.94 -15.84 -4.43
CA LYS A 520 2.98 -14.72 -4.45
C LYS A 520 1.63 -15.05 -3.82
N LYS A 521 1.11 -16.26 -4.04
CA LYS A 521 -0.20 -16.71 -3.52
C LYS A 521 -0.06 -17.28 -2.11
N VAL A 522 -0.90 -16.86 -1.16
CA VAL A 522 -0.84 -17.31 0.26
C VAL A 522 -0.88 -18.83 0.38
N ALA A 523 -1.74 -19.51 -0.38
CA ALA A 523 -1.84 -20.97 -0.33
C ALA A 523 -0.52 -21.66 -0.71
N LYS A 524 0.14 -21.20 -1.79
CA LYS A 524 1.45 -21.72 -2.21
C LYS A 524 2.57 -21.36 -1.22
N TYR A 525 2.53 -20.13 -0.69
CA TYR A 525 3.46 -19.68 0.34
C TYR A 525 3.37 -20.59 1.58
N LEU A 526 2.17 -20.81 2.12
CA LEU A 526 1.97 -21.65 3.31
C LEU A 526 2.37 -23.11 3.05
N SER A 527 2.08 -23.67 1.86
CA SER A 527 2.48 -25.05 1.55
C SER A 527 3.99 -25.26 1.46
N ARG A 528 4.77 -24.18 1.25
CA ARG A 528 6.23 -24.23 1.09
C ARG A 528 6.98 -24.10 2.40
N PHE A 529 6.34 -23.66 3.47
CA PHE A 529 6.94 -23.55 4.80
C PHE A 529 6.27 -24.55 5.74
N LYS A 530 6.95 -25.65 6.09
CA LYS A 530 6.42 -26.58 7.11
C LYS A 530 6.27 -25.89 8.47
N THR A 531 7.22 -25.01 8.80
CA THR A 531 7.12 -24.01 9.88
C THR A 531 7.77 -22.71 9.40
N ILE A 532 7.40 -21.59 10.00
CA ILE A 532 8.06 -20.32 9.71
C ILE A 532 9.49 -20.37 10.27
N PRO A 533 10.53 -20.06 9.47
CA PRO A 533 11.91 -20.08 9.93
C PRO A 533 12.20 -19.07 11.04
N ASP A 534 13.22 -19.37 11.84
CA ASP A 534 13.83 -18.40 12.74
C ASP A 534 14.56 -17.33 11.91
N MET A 535 14.23 -16.07 12.19
CA MET A 535 14.74 -14.90 11.50
C MET A 535 15.29 -13.84 12.45
N LEU A 536 15.55 -14.17 13.72
CA LEU A 536 16.01 -13.20 14.71
C LEU A 536 17.36 -12.57 14.36
N GLU A 537 18.21 -13.29 13.63
CA GLU A 537 19.55 -12.83 13.21
C GLU A 537 19.65 -12.65 11.68
N ALA A 538 18.52 -12.68 10.95
CA ALA A 538 18.50 -12.45 9.51
C ALA A 538 18.71 -10.96 9.18
N ASP A 539 19.42 -10.66 8.09
CA ASP A 539 19.55 -9.30 7.54
C ASP A 539 18.97 -9.20 6.14
N HIS A 540 19.24 -10.20 5.31
CA HIS A 540 18.76 -10.26 3.93
C HIS A 540 18.39 -11.69 3.56
N LEU A 541 17.18 -11.88 3.03
CA LEU A 541 16.71 -13.14 2.49
C LEU A 541 16.21 -12.91 1.06
N THR A 542 16.82 -13.61 0.10
CA THR A 542 16.29 -13.69 -1.26
C THR A 542 16.06 -15.16 -1.63
N VAL A 543 14.84 -15.49 -2.04
CA VAL A 543 14.46 -16.85 -2.48
C VAL A 543 13.87 -16.76 -3.87
N SER A 544 14.44 -17.49 -4.83
CA SER A 544 13.99 -17.56 -6.23
C SER A 544 13.85 -19.01 -6.67
N GLY A 545 12.82 -19.28 -7.49
CA GLY A 545 12.52 -20.62 -8.02
C GLY A 545 11.69 -21.53 -7.08
N ASP A 546 11.63 -22.82 -7.42
CA ASP A 546 10.85 -23.82 -6.70
C ASP A 546 11.57 -24.27 -5.41
N VAL A 547 11.39 -23.50 -4.33
CA VAL A 547 12.02 -23.76 -3.03
C VAL A 547 10.99 -24.15 -1.96
N SER A 548 11.31 -25.14 -1.13
CA SER A 548 10.55 -25.52 0.06
C SER A 548 11.41 -25.53 1.32
N PHE A 549 10.79 -25.33 2.48
CA PHE A 549 11.44 -25.24 3.78
C PHE A 549 10.88 -26.28 4.75
N GLY A 550 11.79 -27.06 5.33
CA GLY A 550 11.50 -28.01 6.41
C GLY A 550 11.09 -27.35 7.72
N LYS A 551 10.99 -28.15 8.78
CA LYS A 551 10.68 -27.66 10.13
C LYS A 551 11.93 -27.04 10.77
N ASP A 552 11.75 -26.05 11.64
CA ASP A 552 12.80 -25.52 12.51
C ASP A 552 14.06 -25.02 11.77
N VAL A 553 13.89 -24.45 10.57
CA VAL A 553 14.98 -23.82 9.80
C VAL A 553 15.36 -22.48 10.46
N SER A 554 16.64 -22.16 10.52
CA SER A 554 17.17 -20.87 11.02
C SER A 554 17.93 -20.13 9.92
N LEU A 555 17.62 -18.85 9.74
CA LEU A 555 18.18 -17.98 8.72
C LEU A 555 18.92 -16.82 9.39
N LYS A 556 20.21 -16.67 9.09
CA LYS A 556 21.10 -15.70 9.75
C LYS A 556 21.93 -14.91 8.73
N GLY A 557 22.14 -13.62 9.00
CA GLY A 557 22.84 -12.70 8.12
C GLY A 557 22.23 -12.64 6.72
N THR A 558 23.05 -12.78 5.69
CA THR A 558 22.60 -12.75 4.29
C THR A 558 22.42 -14.17 3.72
N VAL A 559 21.19 -14.55 3.39
CA VAL A 559 20.86 -15.84 2.77
C VAL A 559 20.23 -15.63 1.41
N ILE A 560 20.78 -16.28 0.39
CA ILE A 560 20.26 -16.25 -0.98
C ILE A 560 20.05 -17.68 -1.45
N ILE A 561 18.83 -18.02 -1.86
CA ILE A 561 18.48 -19.37 -2.33
C ILE A 561 17.93 -19.25 -3.76
N ILE A 562 18.56 -19.94 -4.70
CA ILE A 562 18.21 -19.87 -6.12
C ILE A 562 18.06 -21.29 -6.67
N ALA A 563 16.82 -21.68 -6.93
CA ALA A 563 16.51 -22.82 -7.79
C ALA A 563 16.31 -22.30 -9.23
N ASN A 564 17.07 -22.83 -10.18
CA ASN A 564 16.93 -22.47 -11.59
C ASN A 564 15.64 -23.05 -12.18
N HIS A 565 15.30 -22.62 -13.40
CA HIS A 565 14.12 -23.13 -14.09
C HIS A 565 14.18 -24.65 -14.26
N GLY A 566 13.14 -25.35 -13.83
CA GLY A 566 13.06 -26.82 -13.82
C GLY A 566 13.70 -27.50 -12.60
N ASP A 567 14.53 -26.79 -11.83
CA ASP A 567 15.12 -27.29 -10.60
C ASP A 567 14.21 -27.05 -9.39
N ARG A 568 14.40 -27.86 -8.35
CA ARG A 568 13.72 -27.71 -7.06
C ARG A 568 14.71 -27.84 -5.93
N ILE A 569 14.55 -27.04 -4.87
CA ILE A 569 15.36 -27.13 -3.66
C ILE A 569 14.45 -27.34 -2.46
N ASP A 570 14.58 -28.48 -1.79
CA ASP A 570 13.98 -28.73 -0.48
C ASP A 570 15.03 -28.49 0.61
N ILE A 571 14.85 -27.43 1.41
CA ILE A 571 15.71 -27.15 2.56
C ILE A 571 15.33 -28.11 3.70
N PRO A 572 16.26 -28.93 4.21
CA PRO A 572 15.96 -29.94 5.22
C PRO A 572 15.51 -29.32 6.55
N SER A 573 14.78 -30.09 7.34
CA SER A 573 14.38 -29.68 8.70
C SER A 573 15.62 -29.50 9.59
N GLY A 574 15.61 -28.47 10.44
CA GLY A 574 16.72 -28.11 11.33
C GLY A 574 17.91 -27.43 10.63
N ALA A 575 17.80 -27.11 9.34
CA ALA A 575 18.88 -26.45 8.61
C ALA A 575 19.16 -25.05 9.19
N VAL A 576 20.44 -24.73 9.39
CA VAL A 576 20.90 -23.39 9.76
C VAL A 576 21.68 -22.82 8.59
N LEU A 577 21.15 -21.75 7.98
CA LEU A 577 21.78 -21.05 6.86
C LEU A 577 22.26 -19.69 7.35
N GLU A 578 23.57 -19.51 7.40
CA GLU A 578 24.21 -18.27 7.86
C GLU A 578 25.21 -17.76 6.83
N ASN A 579 24.94 -16.57 6.26
CA ASN A 579 25.80 -15.93 5.26
C ASN A 579 26.13 -16.87 4.07
N LYS A 580 25.10 -17.57 3.55
CA LYS A 580 25.23 -18.55 2.47
C LYS A 580 24.40 -18.20 1.24
N ILE A 581 24.96 -18.57 0.09
CA ILE A 581 24.23 -18.68 -1.17
C ILE A 581 24.03 -20.18 -1.42
N VAL A 582 22.77 -20.59 -1.60
CA VAL A 582 22.37 -21.97 -1.88
C VAL A 582 21.78 -22.01 -3.29
N SER A 583 22.35 -22.82 -4.16
CA SER A 583 21.85 -23.02 -5.52
C SER A 583 21.99 -24.47 -5.95
N GLY A 584 21.11 -24.93 -6.84
CA GLY A 584 21.16 -26.27 -7.41
C GLY A 584 19.80 -26.96 -7.42
N ASN A 585 19.81 -28.29 -7.38
CA ASN A 585 18.64 -29.14 -7.42
C ASN A 585 18.76 -30.22 -6.33
N LEU A 586 17.84 -30.20 -5.36
CA LEU A 586 17.80 -31.11 -4.22
C LEU A 586 16.34 -31.44 -3.89
N ARG A 587 15.97 -32.72 -3.98
CA ARG A 587 14.66 -33.22 -3.56
C ARG A 587 14.80 -34.13 -2.36
N ILE A 588 14.00 -33.88 -1.32
CA ILE A 588 13.95 -34.70 -0.12
C ILE A 588 12.61 -35.44 -0.12
N LEU A 589 12.65 -36.77 -0.17
CA LEU A 589 11.48 -37.64 -0.20
C LEU A 589 11.29 -38.30 1.18
N ASP A 590 10.03 -38.50 1.58
CA ASP A 590 9.71 -39.29 2.77
C ASP A 590 10.05 -40.76 2.48
N HIS A 591 10.79 -41.41 3.39
CA HIS A 591 11.19 -42.82 3.30
C HIS A 591 10.24 -43.72 4.12
#